data_AF-A0A6B8W1I5-F1
#
_entry.id   AF-A0A6B8W1I5-F1
#
_cell.length_a   1.000
_cell.length_b   1.000
_cell.length_c   1.000
_cell.angle_alpha   90.00
_cell.angle_beta   90.00
_cell.angle_gamma   90.00
#
_symmetry.space_group_name_H-M   'P 1'
#
loop_
_entity.id
_entity.type
_entity.pdbx_description
1 polymer ?
#
loop_
_entity_poly.entity_id
_entity_poly.type
_entity_poly.pdbx_seq_one_letter_code
_entity_poly.pdbx_strand_id
1 'polypeptide(L)'
;MRRLSTSLAATVLALALTPVPGASAAPQQECPALVVLAARGSEQNEDLRPTSYSDASPWVSNGYEERNIRAFLHFAESRHYAKTGESLLADVQVLGLDDTVYPATFPVPALAEQDENLDLPATAARVGGILQQEPAHVIAQKAAEGLVGGLESGLNGTMGYVDAWESETGCHPGYLLVGFSQGAVVLIAQEPELTRRGQLVGSLYFGNPLHALAAGRASGSNGLNYCADGDYVCNLTPGAAQAALRNGGGVHNRYFMDVDEQPTESDGHVADRFAEWITGYTSRS
;
A
#
# COMPACT_ATOMS: atom_id res chain seq x y z
N MET A 1 -21.99 -84.80 -53.40
CA MET A 1 -20.82 -84.09 -53.96
C MET A 1 -21.06 -82.58 -53.82
N ARG A 2 -20.17 -81.90 -53.10
CA ARG A 2 -20.28 -80.51 -52.61
C ARG A 2 -20.24 -79.50 -53.76
N ARG A 3 -21.14 -78.51 -53.74
CA ARG A 3 -21.05 -77.26 -54.50
C ARG A 3 -20.12 -76.30 -53.77
N LEU A 4 -19.16 -75.73 -54.49
CA LEU A 4 -18.28 -74.66 -54.01
C LEU A 4 -19.02 -73.32 -54.11
N SER A 5 -19.05 -72.58 -53.01
CA SER A 5 -19.45 -71.17 -52.95
C SER A 5 -18.23 -70.35 -52.60
N THR A 6 -17.82 -69.45 -53.49
CA THR A 6 -16.77 -68.44 -53.31
C THR A 6 -17.30 -67.28 -52.47
N SER A 7 -16.67 -67.01 -51.32
CA SER A 7 -16.91 -65.81 -50.51
C SER A 7 -15.85 -64.74 -50.80
N LEU A 8 -16.28 -63.52 -51.13
CA LEU A 8 -15.44 -62.32 -51.13
C LEU A 8 -14.98 -62.01 -49.70
N ALA A 9 -13.68 -61.80 -49.51
CA ALA A 9 -13.13 -61.24 -48.29
C ALA A 9 -13.14 -59.70 -48.37
N ALA A 10 -13.90 -59.06 -47.49
CA ALA A 10 -13.84 -57.62 -47.27
C ALA A 10 -12.77 -57.33 -46.21
N THR A 11 -11.71 -56.62 -46.61
CA THR A 11 -10.64 -56.19 -45.69
C THR A 11 -11.11 -54.92 -44.97
N VAL A 12 -11.37 -55.03 -43.66
CA VAL A 12 -11.66 -53.88 -42.79
C VAL A 12 -10.33 -53.32 -42.30
N LEU A 13 -10.01 -52.08 -42.69
CA LEU A 13 -8.84 -51.35 -42.22
C LEU A 13 -9.18 -50.69 -40.86
N ALA A 14 -8.66 -51.23 -39.76
CA ALA A 14 -8.82 -50.65 -38.44
C ALA A 14 -7.84 -49.48 -38.27
N LEU A 15 -8.34 -48.24 -38.31
CA LEU A 15 -7.59 -47.06 -37.88
C LEU A 15 -7.44 -47.11 -36.35
N ALA A 16 -6.21 -47.31 -35.87
CA ALA A 16 -5.87 -47.13 -34.47
C ALA A 16 -5.87 -45.63 -34.14
N LEU A 17 -6.94 -45.15 -33.49
CA LEU A 17 -6.98 -43.83 -32.86
C LEU A 17 -6.11 -43.87 -31.61
N THR A 18 -4.92 -43.28 -31.67
CA THR A 18 -4.10 -43.03 -30.48
C THR A 18 -4.80 -41.97 -29.62
N PRO A 19 -5.05 -42.21 -28.32
CA PRO A 19 -5.59 -41.19 -27.44
C PRO A 19 -4.59 -40.04 -27.34
N VAL A 20 -5.02 -38.85 -27.77
CA VAL A 20 -4.29 -37.61 -27.52
C VAL A 20 -4.34 -37.39 -26.01
N PRO A 21 -3.19 -37.23 -25.30
CA PRO A 21 -3.22 -36.86 -23.90
C PRO A 21 -4.00 -35.54 -23.80
N GLY A 22 -5.09 -35.56 -23.04
CA GLY A 22 -5.87 -34.35 -22.79
C GLY A 22 -4.93 -33.29 -22.23
N ALA A 23 -4.94 -32.11 -22.84
CA ALA A 23 -4.30 -30.95 -22.26
C ALA A 23 -4.87 -30.79 -20.85
N SER A 24 -4.07 -31.07 -19.82
CA SER A 24 -4.37 -30.64 -18.47
C SER A 24 -4.60 -29.14 -18.56
N ALA A 25 -5.81 -28.69 -18.23
CA ALA A 25 -6.06 -27.27 -18.03
C ALA A 25 -4.96 -26.79 -17.07
N ALA A 26 -4.17 -25.80 -17.50
CA ALA A 26 -3.30 -25.10 -16.58
C ALA A 26 -4.16 -24.68 -15.37
N PRO A 27 -3.66 -24.79 -14.13
CA PRO A 27 -4.40 -24.30 -12.98
C PRO A 27 -4.88 -22.89 -13.32
N GLN A 28 -6.19 -22.64 -13.24
CA GLN A 28 -6.73 -21.31 -13.43
C GLN A 28 -5.98 -20.42 -12.44
N GLN A 29 -5.26 -19.43 -12.98
CA GLN A 29 -4.56 -18.48 -12.16
C GLN A 29 -5.63 -17.74 -11.36
N GLU A 30 -5.70 -18.06 -10.07
CA GLU A 30 -6.59 -17.38 -9.14
C GLU A 30 -6.08 -15.93 -9.05
N CYS A 31 -6.98 -14.97 -9.11
CA CYS A 31 -6.65 -13.55 -9.05
C CYS A 31 -7.38 -12.94 -7.87
N PRO A 32 -6.73 -12.04 -7.11
CA PRO A 32 -7.43 -11.36 -6.03
C PRO A 32 -8.51 -10.45 -6.64
N ALA A 33 -9.68 -10.34 -6.00
CA ALA A 33 -10.64 -9.32 -6.39
C ALA A 33 -10.05 -7.90 -6.24
N LEU A 34 -9.25 -7.70 -5.18
CA LEU A 34 -8.65 -6.41 -4.84
C LEU A 34 -7.17 -6.51 -4.52
N VAL A 35 -6.43 -5.46 -4.89
CA VAL A 35 -5.10 -5.20 -4.38
C VAL A 35 -5.12 -3.95 -3.50
N VAL A 36 -4.64 -4.10 -2.28
CA VAL A 36 -4.22 -2.96 -1.45
C VAL A 36 -2.82 -2.57 -1.88
N LEU A 37 -2.70 -1.44 -2.58
CA LEU A 37 -1.40 -0.86 -2.92
C LEU A 37 -0.93 0.01 -1.75
N ALA A 38 0.11 -0.44 -1.06
CA ALA A 38 0.58 0.15 0.18
C ALA A 38 1.86 0.96 -0.02
N ALA A 39 1.91 2.18 0.50
CA ALA A 39 3.11 3.01 0.52
C ALA A 39 3.43 3.45 1.96
N ARG A 40 4.51 2.90 2.50
CA ARG A 40 4.97 3.13 3.87
C ARG A 40 5.45 4.57 4.11
N GLY A 41 5.53 4.95 5.38
CA GLY A 41 6.11 6.23 5.80
C GLY A 41 7.62 6.26 5.61
N SER A 42 8.19 7.46 5.71
CA SER A 42 9.64 7.63 5.61
C SER A 42 10.38 6.90 6.74
N GLU A 43 11.53 6.32 6.43
CA GLU A 43 12.40 5.52 7.29
C GLU A 43 11.74 4.24 7.86
N GLN A 44 10.60 3.82 7.32
CA GLN A 44 9.98 2.53 7.66
C GLN A 44 10.63 1.40 6.85
N ASN A 45 11.89 1.09 7.13
CA ASN A 45 12.67 0.11 6.35
C ASN A 45 13.21 -1.07 7.17
N GLU A 46 12.84 -1.16 8.46
CA GLU A 46 13.48 -2.09 9.41
C GLU A 46 12.71 -3.41 9.60
N ASP A 47 11.37 -3.42 9.50
CA ASP A 47 10.52 -4.62 9.69
C ASP A 47 9.76 -5.00 8.41
N LEU A 48 10.51 -5.22 7.33
CA LEU A 48 10.00 -5.69 6.05
C LEU A 48 9.81 -7.20 6.08
N ARG A 49 8.57 -7.65 6.29
CA ARG A 49 8.25 -9.07 6.40
C ARG A 49 6.92 -9.40 5.71
N PRO A 50 6.88 -10.46 4.88
CA PRO A 50 5.63 -10.97 4.33
C PRO A 50 4.60 -11.21 5.43
N THR A 51 3.36 -10.80 5.18
CA THR A 51 2.27 -10.86 6.16
C THR A 51 1.04 -11.50 5.53
N SER A 52 0.50 -12.53 6.18
CA SER A 52 -0.88 -12.98 5.94
C SER A 52 -1.80 -12.28 6.93
N TYR A 53 -2.91 -11.76 6.41
CA TYR A 53 -3.87 -11.00 7.21
C TYR A 53 -5.09 -11.81 7.61
N SER A 54 -5.34 -12.94 6.97
CA SER A 54 -6.49 -13.80 7.24
C SER A 54 -6.17 -15.26 6.94
N ASP A 55 -6.61 -16.16 7.81
CA ASP A 55 -6.52 -17.61 7.60
C ASP A 55 -7.39 -18.09 6.43
N ALA A 56 -8.36 -17.28 6.01
CA ALA A 56 -9.21 -17.55 4.84
C ALA A 56 -8.60 -17.03 3.53
N SER A 57 -7.46 -16.34 3.59
CA SER A 57 -6.80 -15.74 2.43
C SER A 57 -5.63 -16.59 1.95
N PRO A 58 -5.54 -16.92 0.64
CA PRO A 58 -4.34 -17.52 0.06
C PRO A 58 -3.23 -16.48 -0.16
N TRP A 59 -3.53 -15.19 0.01
CA TRP A 59 -2.66 -14.07 -0.33
C TRP A 59 -1.71 -13.72 0.81
N VAL A 60 -0.44 -13.52 0.48
CA VAL A 60 0.60 -13.07 1.41
C VAL A 60 1.23 -11.79 0.86
N SER A 61 1.35 -10.76 1.69
CA SER A 61 1.97 -9.50 1.28
C SER A 61 3.45 -9.68 0.92
N ASN A 62 3.99 -8.76 0.12
CA ASN A 62 5.44 -8.69 -0.11
C ASN A 62 6.19 -8.07 1.08
N GLY A 63 5.49 -7.57 2.10
CA GLY A 63 6.04 -7.12 3.37
C GLY A 63 6.47 -5.66 3.47
N TYR A 64 6.36 -4.90 2.37
CA TYR A 64 6.78 -3.49 2.30
C TYR A 64 5.75 -2.49 2.84
N GLU A 65 4.60 -2.93 3.35
CA GLU A 65 3.61 -2.06 3.96
C GLU A 65 4.04 -1.51 5.35
N GLU A 66 4.96 -2.21 6.02
CA GLU A 66 5.50 -1.88 7.36
C GLU A 66 4.43 -1.70 8.47
N ARG A 67 4.84 -1.28 9.66
CA ARG A 67 4.13 -1.47 10.93
C ARG A 67 2.79 -0.74 11.01
N ASN A 68 2.68 0.50 10.53
CA ASN A 68 1.45 1.28 10.67
C ASN A 68 0.36 0.80 9.72
N ILE A 69 0.69 0.52 8.46
CA ILE A 69 -0.27 -0.04 7.50
C ILE A 69 -0.60 -1.48 7.89
N ARG A 70 0.37 -2.29 8.29
CA ARG A 70 0.14 -3.65 8.80
C ARG A 70 -0.79 -3.67 10.01
N ALA A 71 -0.54 -2.79 10.98
CA ALA A 71 -1.39 -2.66 12.17
C ALA A 71 -2.82 -2.24 11.78
N PHE A 72 -2.96 -1.27 10.88
CA PHE A 72 -4.26 -0.88 10.34
C PHE A 72 -5.02 -2.06 9.70
N LEU A 73 -4.35 -2.83 8.85
CA LEU A 73 -4.98 -3.95 8.13
C LEU A 73 -5.40 -5.08 9.08
N HIS A 74 -4.58 -5.43 10.07
CA HIS A 74 -4.98 -6.38 11.13
C HIS A 74 -6.17 -5.87 11.94
N PHE A 75 -6.17 -4.57 12.28
CA PHE A 75 -7.27 -3.97 13.00
C PHE A 75 -8.57 -3.99 12.19
N ALA A 76 -8.52 -3.63 10.90
CA ALA A 76 -9.67 -3.63 10.02
C ALA A 76 -10.25 -5.05 9.84
N GLU A 77 -9.39 -6.06 9.62
CA GLU A 77 -9.79 -7.47 9.54
C GLU A 77 -10.46 -7.92 10.84
N SER A 78 -9.77 -7.78 11.98
CA SER A 78 -10.25 -8.23 13.29
C SER A 78 -11.58 -7.59 13.64
N ARG A 79 -11.69 -6.27 13.42
CA ARG A 79 -12.92 -5.51 13.69
C ARG A 79 -14.06 -5.94 12.78
N HIS A 80 -13.81 -6.15 11.48
CA HIS A 80 -14.84 -6.59 10.56
C HIS A 80 -15.31 -8.00 10.92
N TYR A 81 -14.38 -8.94 11.11
CA TYR A 81 -14.67 -10.31 11.50
C TYR A 81 -15.47 -10.39 12.81
N ALA A 82 -15.12 -9.58 13.81
CA ALA A 82 -15.86 -9.53 15.08
C ALA A 82 -17.32 -9.05 14.90
N LYS A 83 -17.62 -8.26 13.86
CA LYS A 83 -18.97 -7.75 13.57
C LYS A 83 -19.78 -8.67 12.67
N THR A 84 -19.15 -9.30 11.68
CA THR A 84 -19.85 -10.03 10.60
C THR A 84 -19.66 -11.54 10.67
N GLY A 85 -18.58 -12.02 11.28
CA GLY A 85 -18.15 -13.41 11.24
C GLY A 85 -17.50 -13.82 9.91
N GLU A 86 -17.28 -12.87 9.00
CA GLU A 86 -16.66 -13.08 7.69
C GLU A 86 -15.31 -12.38 7.63
N SER A 87 -14.36 -12.95 6.89
CA SER A 87 -13.04 -12.32 6.72
C SER A 87 -13.13 -11.19 5.69
N LEU A 88 -12.60 -10.03 6.04
CA LEU A 88 -12.58 -8.86 5.17
C LEU A 88 -11.52 -9.02 4.06
N LEU A 89 -10.37 -9.60 4.41
CA LEU A 89 -9.18 -9.69 3.55
C LEU A 89 -8.99 -11.07 2.91
N ALA A 90 -10.03 -11.90 2.87
CA ALA A 90 -10.00 -13.24 2.27
C ALA A 90 -9.59 -13.23 0.79
N ASP A 91 -10.05 -12.22 0.02
CA ASP A 91 -9.76 -12.11 -1.42
C ASP A 91 -9.05 -10.79 -1.77
N VAL A 92 -8.11 -10.40 -0.89
CA VAL A 92 -7.34 -9.16 -1.01
C VAL A 92 -5.85 -9.46 -0.95
N GLN A 93 -5.13 -9.09 -2.00
CA GLN A 93 -3.67 -9.08 -2.00
C GLN A 93 -3.15 -7.74 -1.49
N VAL A 94 -2.18 -7.74 -0.59
CA VAL A 94 -1.49 -6.51 -0.16
C VAL A 94 -0.16 -6.41 -0.89
N LEU A 95 0.02 -5.35 -1.67
CA LEU A 95 1.22 -5.08 -2.44
C LEU A 95 1.86 -3.78 -1.95
N GLY A 96 2.92 -3.89 -1.15
CA GLY A 96 3.73 -2.74 -0.76
C GLY A 96 4.62 -2.27 -1.92
N LEU A 97 4.78 -0.95 -2.06
CA LEU A 97 5.81 -0.38 -2.94
C LEU A 97 7.19 -0.74 -2.40
N ASP A 98 7.95 -1.52 -3.15
CA ASP A 98 9.27 -1.99 -2.74
C ASP A 98 10.36 -0.91 -2.89
N ASP A 99 11.59 -1.23 -2.51
CA ASP A 99 12.73 -0.33 -2.58
C ASP A 99 13.22 -0.05 -4.00
N THR A 100 12.80 -0.84 -5.00
CA THR A 100 13.12 -0.58 -6.41
C THR A 100 12.37 0.62 -6.96
N VAL A 101 11.16 0.87 -6.44
CA VAL A 101 10.31 2.00 -6.85
C VAL A 101 10.23 3.10 -5.79
N TYR A 102 10.19 2.72 -4.51
CA TYR A 102 9.98 3.62 -3.38
C TYR A 102 10.88 3.23 -2.18
N PRO A 103 12.06 3.85 -2.05
CA PRO A 103 13.00 3.55 -0.97
C PRO A 103 12.54 4.08 0.40
N ALA A 104 11.48 4.90 0.43
CA ALA A 104 10.93 5.50 1.63
C ALA A 104 11.98 6.18 2.53
N THR A 105 12.98 6.83 1.93
CA THR A 105 14.02 7.55 2.67
C THR A 105 13.57 8.98 2.96
N PHE A 106 13.93 9.50 4.13
CA PHE A 106 13.81 10.89 4.52
C PHE A 106 15.16 11.60 4.26
N PRO A 107 15.28 12.38 3.20
CA PRO A 107 16.48 13.16 2.98
C PRO A 107 16.42 14.35 3.92
N VAL A 108 17.11 14.23 5.05
CA VAL A 108 17.46 15.42 5.84
C VAL A 108 18.31 16.33 4.94
N PRO A 109 18.06 17.65 4.89
CA PRO A 109 19.00 18.58 4.27
C PRO A 109 20.38 18.31 4.86
N ALA A 110 21.34 17.93 4.02
CA ALA A 110 22.65 17.51 4.46
C ALA A 110 23.29 18.64 5.29
N LEU A 111 23.51 18.41 6.59
CA LEU A 111 24.25 19.35 7.45
C LEU A 111 25.76 19.34 7.18
N ALA A 112 26.21 18.38 6.37
CA ALA A 112 27.57 18.19 5.89
C ALA A 112 27.49 17.62 4.47
N GLU A 113 28.31 18.13 3.54
CA GLU A 113 28.48 17.46 2.24
C GLU A 113 29.22 16.12 2.44
N GLN A 114 29.09 15.17 1.51
CA GLN A 114 29.79 13.89 1.58
C GLN A 114 31.30 14.14 1.82
N ASP A 115 31.85 13.47 2.84
CA ASP A 115 33.24 13.54 3.34
C ASP A 115 33.65 14.74 4.23
N GLU A 116 32.71 15.56 4.72
CA GLU A 116 33.02 16.62 5.70
C GLU A 116 32.93 16.10 7.15
N ASN A 117 34.07 15.96 7.84
CA ASN A 117 34.12 15.62 9.27
C ASN A 117 34.08 16.90 10.10
N LEU A 118 32.88 17.36 10.48
CA LEU A 118 32.69 18.58 11.26
C LEU A 118 32.97 18.32 12.75
N ASP A 119 33.79 19.16 13.38
CA ASP A 119 33.93 19.16 14.84
C ASP A 119 32.72 19.83 15.52
N LEU A 120 32.58 19.60 16.83
CA LEU A 120 31.46 20.14 17.64
C LEU A 120 31.32 21.67 17.54
N PRO A 121 32.40 22.47 17.58
CA PRO A 121 32.34 23.91 17.35
C PRO A 121 31.81 24.30 15.96
N ALA A 122 32.28 23.65 14.89
CA ALA A 122 31.84 23.93 13.52
C ALA A 122 30.38 23.54 13.30
N THR A 123 29.96 22.42 13.87
CA THR A 123 28.56 21.97 13.89
C THR A 123 27.66 22.99 14.60
N ALA A 124 28.07 23.48 15.78
CA ALA A 124 27.31 24.46 16.54
C ALA A 124 27.20 25.81 15.82
N ALA A 125 28.26 26.26 15.15
CA ALA A 125 28.26 27.48 14.35
C ALA A 125 27.31 27.37 13.14
N ARG A 126 27.28 26.21 12.49
CA ARG A 126 26.41 25.96 11.32
C ARG A 126 24.95 25.83 11.72
N VAL A 127 24.65 25.09 12.80
CA VAL A 127 23.30 25.03 13.40
C VAL A 127 22.85 26.43 13.86
N GLY A 128 23.74 27.21 14.47
CA GLY A 128 23.47 28.61 14.83
C GLY A 128 23.18 29.50 13.62
N GLY A 129 23.93 29.35 12.53
CA GLY A 129 23.72 30.08 11.28
C GLY A 129 22.39 29.73 10.60
N ILE A 130 22.03 28.44 10.58
CA ILE A 130 20.75 27.96 10.04
C ILE A 130 19.58 28.51 10.88
N LEU A 131 19.68 28.44 12.22
CA LEU A 131 18.63 28.95 13.13
C LEU A 131 18.50 30.48 13.12
N GLN A 132 19.55 31.21 12.74
CA GLN A 132 19.51 32.68 12.58
C GLN A 132 18.91 33.11 11.26
N GLN A 133 19.09 32.33 10.19
CA GLN A 133 18.52 32.62 8.87
C GLN A 133 17.08 32.12 8.77
N GLU A 134 16.77 31.00 9.42
CA GLU A 134 15.45 30.39 9.41
C GLU A 134 15.04 29.92 10.80
N PRO A 135 13.91 30.42 11.34
CA PRO A 135 13.40 29.95 12.62
C PRO A 135 13.18 28.44 12.63
N ALA A 136 13.35 27.79 13.79
CA ALA A 136 13.17 26.34 13.93
C ALA A 136 11.82 25.81 13.40
N HIS A 137 10.75 26.62 13.45
CA HIS A 137 9.45 26.27 12.89
C HIS A 137 9.43 26.27 11.36
N VAL A 138 10.21 27.14 10.71
CA VAL A 138 10.40 27.16 9.26
C VAL A 138 11.26 26.00 8.82
N ILE A 139 12.28 25.61 9.59
CA ILE A 139 13.06 24.39 9.33
C ILE A 139 12.20 23.14 9.46
N ALA A 140 11.32 23.06 10.45
CA ALA A 140 10.37 21.94 10.59
C ALA A 140 9.37 21.90 9.42
N GLN A 141 8.89 23.06 8.96
CA GLN A 141 8.05 23.19 7.77
C GLN A 141 8.81 22.83 6.49
N LYS A 142 10.08 23.23 6.37
CA LYS A 142 10.96 22.89 5.24
C LYS A 142 11.52 21.49 5.28
N ALA A 143 11.56 20.83 6.43
CA ALA A 143 11.80 19.40 6.52
C ALA A 143 10.57 18.62 6.01
N ALA A 144 9.36 19.14 6.26
CA ALA A 144 8.14 18.63 5.62
C ALA A 144 8.11 18.91 4.10
N GLU A 145 8.67 20.03 3.63
CA GLU A 145 8.84 20.33 2.19
C GLU A 145 10.07 19.65 1.56
N GLY A 146 11.09 19.32 2.38
CA GLY A 146 12.41 18.80 2.02
C GLY A 146 12.47 17.27 1.92
N LEU A 147 11.33 16.66 1.65
CA LEU A 147 11.08 15.22 1.49
C LEU A 147 11.72 14.61 0.21
N VAL A 148 12.74 15.24 -0.36
CA VAL A 148 13.20 15.07 -1.75
C VAL A 148 14.42 14.15 -1.87
N GLY A 149 14.11 12.86 -2.06
CA GLY A 149 15.06 11.74 -2.14
C GLY A 149 14.32 10.44 -1.86
N GLY A 150 13.77 9.83 -2.91
CA GLY A 150 12.85 8.67 -2.84
C GLY A 150 11.43 8.99 -3.32
N LEU A 151 10.98 10.24 -3.15
CA LEU A 151 9.64 10.68 -3.57
C LEU A 151 9.48 10.72 -5.10
N GLU A 152 10.46 11.26 -5.84
CA GLU A 152 10.38 11.35 -7.31
C GLU A 152 10.31 9.97 -7.97
N SER A 153 11.11 9.02 -7.49
CA SER A 153 11.06 7.62 -7.95
C SER A 153 9.70 7.00 -7.66
N GLY A 154 9.15 7.18 -6.45
CA GLY A 154 7.82 6.69 -6.12
C GLY A 154 6.74 7.32 -7.01
N LEU A 155 6.76 8.64 -7.20
CA LEU A 155 5.79 9.38 -8.02
C LEU A 155 5.79 8.93 -9.48
N ASN A 156 6.97 8.74 -10.06
CA ASN A 156 7.11 8.41 -11.48
C ASN A 156 7.04 6.90 -11.76
N GLY A 157 7.44 6.07 -10.80
CA GLY A 157 7.60 4.62 -10.99
C GLY A 157 6.42 3.77 -10.54
N THR A 158 5.52 4.29 -9.69
CA THR A 158 4.43 3.47 -9.09
C THR A 158 3.54 2.81 -10.15
N MET A 159 3.14 3.52 -11.20
CA MET A 159 2.28 2.90 -12.22
C MET A 159 3.03 1.86 -13.05
N GLY A 160 4.33 2.04 -13.30
CA GLY A 160 5.16 1.02 -13.93
C GLY A 160 5.30 -0.23 -13.07
N TYR A 161 5.34 -0.06 -11.74
CA TYR A 161 5.35 -1.16 -10.78
C TYR A 161 4.01 -1.92 -10.76
N VAL A 162 2.88 -1.21 -10.81
CA VAL A 162 1.54 -1.80 -10.98
C VAL A 162 1.44 -2.58 -12.30
N ASP A 163 1.86 -1.97 -13.41
CA ASP A 163 1.85 -2.61 -14.74
C ASP A 163 2.71 -3.88 -14.78
N ALA A 164 3.87 -3.86 -14.13
CA ALA A 164 4.74 -5.03 -14.02
C ALA A 164 4.08 -6.16 -13.24
N TRP A 165 3.44 -5.85 -12.10
CA TRP A 165 2.74 -6.84 -11.29
C TRP A 165 1.54 -7.46 -12.03
N GLU A 166 0.73 -6.64 -12.71
CA GLU A 166 -0.40 -7.14 -13.52
C GLU A 166 0.09 -8.01 -14.69
N SER A 167 1.20 -7.62 -15.33
CA SER A 167 1.80 -8.40 -16.41
C SER A 167 2.39 -9.73 -15.93
N GLU A 168 2.99 -9.76 -14.74
CA GLU A 168 3.59 -10.96 -14.17
C GLU A 168 2.53 -11.96 -13.69
N THR A 169 1.46 -11.45 -13.06
CA THR A 169 0.38 -12.27 -12.51
C THR A 169 -0.70 -12.60 -13.52
N GLY A 170 -0.87 -11.80 -14.58
CA GLY A 170 -2.00 -11.88 -15.50
C GLY A 170 -3.31 -11.34 -14.91
N CYS A 171 -3.29 -10.80 -13.69
CA CYS A 171 -4.46 -10.28 -13.00
C CYS A 171 -4.71 -8.80 -13.32
N HIS A 172 -5.99 -8.38 -13.28
CA HIS A 172 -6.43 -6.98 -13.42
C HIS A 172 -7.47 -6.65 -12.34
N PRO A 173 -7.05 -6.51 -11.07
CA PRO A 173 -7.95 -6.30 -9.94
C PRO A 173 -8.39 -4.83 -9.82
N GLY A 174 -9.29 -4.57 -8.88
CA GLY A 174 -9.48 -3.23 -8.33
C GLY A 174 -8.36 -2.87 -7.34
N TYR A 175 -8.02 -1.59 -7.23
CA TYR A 175 -6.98 -1.07 -6.35
C TYR A 175 -7.59 -0.21 -5.23
N LEU A 176 -7.21 -0.53 -4.00
CA LEU A 176 -7.36 0.31 -2.82
C LEU A 176 -5.99 0.89 -2.47
N LEU A 177 -5.88 2.22 -2.46
CA LEU A 177 -4.62 2.88 -2.10
C LEU A 177 -4.55 3.08 -0.59
N VAL A 178 -3.44 2.66 0.04
CA VAL A 178 -3.21 2.89 1.48
C VAL A 178 -1.83 3.51 1.68
N GLY A 179 -1.79 4.79 2.05
CA GLY A 179 -0.55 5.53 2.20
C GLY A 179 -0.40 6.15 3.58
N PHE A 180 0.80 6.03 4.16
CA PHE A 180 1.14 6.65 5.43
C PHE A 180 2.24 7.71 5.25
N SER A 181 2.05 8.89 5.84
CA SER A 181 3.06 9.96 5.85
C SER A 181 3.58 10.29 4.43
N GLN A 182 4.88 10.17 4.15
CA GLN A 182 5.47 10.33 2.80
C GLN A 182 4.78 9.44 1.74
N GLY A 183 4.39 8.21 2.08
CA GLY A 183 3.74 7.28 1.16
C GLY A 183 2.33 7.72 0.74
N ALA A 184 1.63 8.50 1.56
CA ALA A 184 0.36 9.12 1.16
C ALA A 184 0.55 10.05 -0.04
N VAL A 185 1.63 10.82 -0.06
CA VAL A 185 1.95 11.74 -1.16
C VAL A 185 2.21 10.98 -2.46
N VAL A 186 2.95 9.86 -2.37
CA VAL A 186 3.24 8.99 -3.52
C VAL A 186 1.95 8.48 -4.16
N LEU A 187 1.01 7.98 -3.34
CA LEU A 187 -0.19 7.32 -3.83
C LEU A 187 -1.29 8.28 -4.28
N ILE A 188 -1.41 9.46 -3.67
CA ILE A 188 -2.37 10.50 -4.12
C ILE A 188 -2.14 10.85 -5.60
N ALA A 189 -0.89 10.88 -6.05
CA ALA A 189 -0.56 11.19 -7.44
C ALA A 189 -1.05 10.13 -8.44
N GLN A 190 -1.35 8.91 -7.98
CA GLN A 190 -1.71 7.77 -8.83
C GLN A 190 -3.22 7.60 -9.00
N GLU A 191 -4.03 8.23 -8.13
CA GLU A 191 -5.50 8.16 -8.19
C GLU A 191 -6.08 8.50 -9.56
N PRO A 192 -5.63 9.54 -10.29
CA PRO A 192 -6.22 9.87 -11.59
C PRO A 192 -6.04 8.75 -12.62
N GLU A 193 -4.89 8.09 -12.63
CA GLU A 193 -4.59 7.03 -13.59
C GLU A 193 -5.40 5.77 -13.28
N LEU A 194 -5.43 5.32 -12.02
CA LEU A 194 -6.26 4.18 -11.61
C LEU A 194 -7.76 4.46 -11.79
N THR A 195 -8.20 5.71 -11.59
CA THR A 195 -9.58 6.12 -11.91
C THR A 195 -9.85 6.02 -13.41
N ARG A 196 -8.92 6.50 -14.25
CA ARG A 196 -9.04 6.44 -15.72
C ARG A 196 -9.11 5.00 -16.22
N ARG A 197 -8.40 4.08 -15.57
CA ARG A 197 -8.45 2.63 -15.85
C ARG A 197 -9.72 1.95 -15.34
N GLY A 198 -10.53 2.63 -14.53
CA GLY A 198 -11.70 2.03 -13.88
C GLY A 198 -11.32 1.06 -12.75
N GLN A 199 -10.08 1.12 -12.28
CA GLN A 199 -9.55 0.20 -11.27
C GLN A 199 -9.47 0.84 -9.88
N LEU A 200 -9.59 2.16 -9.72
CA LEU A 200 -9.60 2.78 -8.38
C LEU A 200 -10.90 2.46 -7.63
N VAL A 201 -10.79 1.74 -6.52
CA VAL A 201 -11.92 1.38 -5.64
C VAL A 201 -12.09 2.40 -4.52
N GLY A 202 -10.98 2.83 -3.94
CA GLY A 202 -10.93 3.88 -2.93
C GLY A 202 -9.49 4.20 -2.51
N SER A 203 -9.35 5.18 -1.63
CA SER A 203 -8.05 5.56 -1.09
C SER A 203 -8.12 5.93 0.38
N LEU A 204 -7.14 5.48 1.16
CA LEU A 204 -6.96 5.80 2.56
C LEU A 204 -5.57 6.36 2.77
N TYR A 205 -5.51 7.56 3.32
CA TYR A 205 -4.26 8.19 3.70
C TYR A 205 -4.31 8.60 5.15
N PHE A 206 -3.28 8.28 5.92
CA PHE A 206 -3.14 8.74 7.30
C PHE A 206 -1.78 9.36 7.57
N GLY A 207 -1.76 10.35 8.48
CA GLY A 207 -0.58 11.18 8.70
C GLY A 207 -0.14 11.96 7.46
N ASN A 208 -1.06 12.24 6.53
CA ASN A 208 -0.73 12.85 5.24
C ASN A 208 -0.25 14.30 5.41
N PRO A 209 1.00 14.66 5.04
CA PRO A 209 1.48 16.04 5.12
C PRO A 209 0.69 17.02 4.24
N LEU A 210 0.00 16.51 3.21
CA LEU A 210 -0.86 17.31 2.33
C LEU A 210 -2.31 17.39 2.81
N HIS A 211 -2.61 17.02 4.07
CA HIS A 211 -3.98 16.92 4.59
C HIS A 211 -4.80 18.20 4.38
N ALA A 212 -4.25 19.38 4.67
CA ALA A 212 -4.94 20.66 4.46
C ALA A 212 -5.26 20.95 2.98
N LEU A 213 -4.40 20.50 2.06
CA LEU A 213 -4.60 20.63 0.61
C LEU A 213 -5.56 19.56 0.08
N ALA A 214 -5.56 18.38 0.69
CA ALA A 214 -6.47 17.27 0.37
C ALA A 214 -7.91 17.59 0.82
N ALA A 215 -8.10 18.27 1.96
CA ALA A 215 -9.41 18.74 2.42
C ALA A 215 -10.06 19.77 1.48
N GLY A 216 -9.26 20.50 0.69
CA GLY A 216 -9.73 21.43 -0.36
C GLY A 216 -10.10 20.77 -1.69
N ARG A 217 -9.74 19.49 -1.90
CA ARG A 217 -10.20 18.71 -3.06
C ARG A 217 -11.60 18.19 -2.77
N ALA A 218 -12.60 18.98 -3.15
CA ALA A 218 -14.01 18.63 -3.01
C ALA A 218 -14.35 17.28 -3.69
N SER A 219 -14.72 16.30 -2.86
CA SER A 219 -15.86 15.36 -3.03
C SER A 219 -16.14 14.83 -4.43
N GLY A 220 -15.14 14.16 -5.02
CA GLY A 220 -15.30 13.34 -6.23
C GLY A 220 -14.52 12.03 -6.18
N SER A 221 -13.48 11.92 -5.34
CA SER A 221 -12.73 10.70 -5.12
C SER A 221 -13.31 9.91 -3.94
N ASN A 222 -13.33 8.58 -4.07
CA ASN A 222 -13.78 7.65 -3.04
C ASN A 222 -12.69 7.49 -1.96
N GLY A 223 -12.18 8.62 -1.43
CA GLY A 223 -10.97 8.70 -0.61
C GLY A 223 -11.21 9.24 0.80
N LEU A 224 -10.41 8.78 1.77
CA LEU A 224 -10.41 9.19 3.17
C LEU A 224 -9.00 9.65 3.58
N ASN A 225 -8.89 10.90 4.04
CA ASN A 225 -7.67 11.43 4.63
C ASN A 225 -7.87 11.53 6.15
N TYR A 226 -7.25 10.62 6.91
CA TYR A 226 -7.31 10.57 8.36
C TYR A 226 -6.11 11.28 9.01
N CYS A 227 -6.38 12.24 9.89
CA CYS A 227 -5.36 12.89 10.71
C CYS A 227 -5.73 12.65 12.17
N ALA A 228 -4.90 11.92 12.90
CA ALA A 228 -5.11 11.70 14.32
C ALA A 228 -4.89 13.00 15.10
N ASP A 229 -5.69 13.19 16.15
CA ASP A 229 -5.58 14.38 17.00
C ASP A 229 -4.18 14.49 17.61
N GLY A 230 -3.56 15.65 17.42
CA GLY A 230 -2.20 15.91 17.90
C GLY A 230 -1.07 15.45 16.96
N ASP A 231 -1.39 14.94 15.76
CA ASP A 231 -0.39 14.71 14.72
C ASP A 231 0.07 16.02 14.07
N TYR A 232 1.33 16.37 14.29
CA TYR A 232 1.95 17.60 13.79
C TYR A 232 2.17 17.62 12.28
N VAL A 233 2.21 16.45 11.62
CA VAL A 233 2.49 16.34 10.19
C VAL A 233 1.28 16.77 9.36
N CYS A 234 0.08 16.35 9.77
CA CYS A 234 -1.16 16.66 9.07
C CYS A 234 -2.00 17.76 9.74
N ASN A 235 -1.72 18.10 11.01
CA ASN A 235 -2.39 19.15 11.77
C ASN A 235 -1.40 19.90 12.67
N LEU A 236 -0.67 20.85 12.07
CA LEU A 236 0.36 21.62 12.77
C LEU A 236 -0.28 22.60 13.77
N THR A 237 -0.25 22.21 15.04
CA THR A 237 -0.58 23.09 16.18
C THR A 237 0.65 23.30 17.07
N PRO A 238 0.74 24.42 17.81
CA PRO A 238 1.85 24.65 18.74
C PRO A 238 2.02 23.52 19.79
N GLY A 239 0.92 22.88 20.20
CA GLY A 239 0.94 21.73 21.11
C GLY A 239 1.50 20.46 20.45
N ALA A 240 1.09 20.17 19.22
CA ALA A 240 1.57 19.01 18.45
C ALA A 240 3.08 19.11 18.15
N ALA A 241 3.56 20.29 17.77
CA ALA A 241 4.99 20.54 17.54
C ALA A 241 5.84 20.31 18.80
N GLN A 242 5.36 20.76 19.96
CA GLN A 242 6.08 20.58 21.23
C GLN A 242 6.07 19.12 21.72
N ALA A 243 5.00 18.37 21.45
CA ALA A 243 4.91 16.95 21.78
C ALA A 243 5.81 16.08 20.88
N ALA A 244 5.88 16.39 19.59
CA ALA A 244 6.74 15.70 18.62
C ALA A 244 8.23 15.76 19.00
N LEU A 245 8.68 16.93 19.47
CA LEU A 245 10.06 17.15 19.93
C LEU A 245 10.41 16.39 21.22
N ARG A 246 9.43 16.11 22.09
CA ARG A 246 9.66 15.40 23.36
C ARG A 246 9.60 13.88 23.23
N ASN A 247 8.81 13.36 22.28
CA ASN A 247 8.42 11.95 22.24
C ASN A 247 8.83 11.23 20.94
N GLY A 248 9.84 11.73 20.20
CA GLY A 248 10.38 11.03 19.03
C GLY A 248 9.37 10.85 17.89
N GLY A 249 8.60 11.89 17.56
CA GLY A 249 7.58 11.87 16.49
C GLY A 249 6.14 11.71 16.98
N GLY A 250 5.92 11.35 18.25
CA GLY A 250 4.59 11.45 18.90
C GLY A 250 3.50 10.61 18.23
N VAL A 251 2.26 11.13 18.21
CA VAL A 251 1.07 10.45 17.65
C VAL A 251 1.29 10.03 16.20
N HIS A 252 2.10 10.78 15.43
CA HIS A 252 2.38 10.48 14.02
C HIS A 252 2.90 9.05 13.80
N ASN A 253 3.73 8.53 14.70
CA ASN A 253 4.31 7.19 14.53
C ASN A 253 3.43 6.07 15.11
N ARG A 254 2.28 6.40 15.73
CA ARG A 254 1.46 5.46 16.49
C ARG A 254 0.09 5.16 15.87
N TYR A 255 -0.18 5.61 14.65
CA TYR A 255 -1.42 5.24 13.95
C TYR A 255 -1.63 3.74 14.01
N PHE A 256 -2.76 3.34 14.58
CA PHE A 256 -3.22 1.97 14.75
C PHE A 256 -2.32 1.05 15.60
N MET A 257 -1.25 1.55 16.23
CA MET A 257 -0.32 0.73 16.99
C MET A 257 -0.85 0.32 18.38
N ASP A 258 -1.80 1.10 18.92
CA ASP A 258 -2.33 0.92 20.28
C ASP A 258 -3.82 0.47 20.29
N VAL A 259 -4.35 0.02 19.15
CA VAL A 259 -5.79 -0.27 18.96
C VAL A 259 -6.30 -1.48 19.71
N ASP A 260 -5.42 -2.41 20.10
CA ASP A 260 -5.79 -3.54 20.95
C ASP A 260 -6.01 -3.12 22.41
N GLU A 261 -5.42 -2.00 22.83
CA GLU A 261 -5.55 -1.47 24.19
C GLU A 261 -6.61 -0.36 24.26
N GLN A 262 -6.56 0.60 23.33
CA GLN A 262 -7.38 1.81 23.34
C GLN A 262 -7.73 2.28 21.92
N PRO A 263 -8.60 1.56 21.20
CA PRO A 263 -9.05 2.01 19.89
C PRO A 263 -9.90 3.28 20.04
N THR A 264 -9.62 4.31 19.23
CA THR A 264 -10.45 5.51 19.20
C THR A 264 -11.70 5.28 18.35
N GLU A 265 -12.75 6.09 18.56
CA GLU A 265 -13.93 6.08 17.68
C GLU A 265 -13.55 6.39 16.22
N SER A 266 -12.58 7.29 16.02
CA SER A 266 -12.03 7.62 14.71
C SER A 266 -11.34 6.44 14.05
N ASP A 267 -10.53 5.66 14.78
CA ASP A 267 -9.90 4.44 14.23
C ASP A 267 -10.98 3.48 13.73
N GLY A 268 -12.02 3.28 14.55
CA GLY A 268 -13.17 2.43 14.21
C GLY A 268 -13.88 2.91 12.94
N HIS A 269 -14.13 4.21 12.80
CA HIS A 269 -14.75 4.79 11.62
C HIS A 269 -13.89 4.62 10.36
N VAL A 270 -12.57 4.80 10.47
CA VAL A 270 -11.62 4.62 9.35
C VAL A 270 -11.63 3.16 8.88
N ALA A 271 -11.55 2.20 9.80
CA ALA A 271 -11.63 0.78 9.50
C ALA A 271 -12.97 0.37 8.88
N ASP A 272 -14.08 0.90 9.42
CA ASP A 272 -15.42 0.61 8.91
C ASP A 272 -15.58 1.15 7.48
N ARG A 273 -15.09 2.35 7.19
CA ARG A 273 -15.11 2.92 5.84
C ARG A 273 -14.26 2.12 4.85
N PHE A 274 -13.09 1.65 5.27
CA PHE A 274 -12.26 0.78 4.46
C PHE A 274 -12.96 -0.54 4.13
N ALA A 275 -13.64 -1.13 5.12
CA ALA A 275 -14.40 -2.36 4.92
C ALA A 275 -15.59 -2.19 3.96
N GLU A 276 -16.27 -1.04 3.99
CA GLU A 276 -17.33 -0.71 3.04
C GLU A 276 -16.85 -0.67 1.58
N TRP A 277 -15.63 -0.19 1.33
CA TRP A 277 -15.08 -0.20 -0.03
C TRP A 277 -14.82 -1.61 -0.54
N ILE A 278 -14.25 -2.48 0.30
CA ILE A 278 -13.97 -3.87 -0.04
C ILE A 278 -15.27 -4.60 -0.31
N THR A 279 -16.17 -4.64 0.68
CA THR A 279 -17.45 -5.37 0.59
C THR A 279 -18.35 -4.82 -0.51
N GLY A 280 -18.36 -3.50 -0.72
CA GLY A 280 -19.09 -2.86 -1.81
C GLY A 280 -18.51 -3.17 -3.18
N TYR A 281 -17.22 -3.46 -3.31
CA TYR A 281 -16.61 -3.87 -4.57
C TYR A 281 -16.85 -5.36 -4.84
N THR A 282 -16.53 -6.23 -3.87
CA THR A 282 -16.64 -7.69 -4.01
C THR A 282 -18.08 -8.18 -4.22
N SER A 283 -19.08 -7.43 -3.73
CA SER A 283 -20.49 -7.73 -4.00
C SER A 283 -20.96 -7.40 -5.42
N ARG A 284 -20.16 -6.67 -6.21
CA ARG A 284 -20.48 -6.24 -7.58
C ARG A 284 -19.69 -6.96 -8.67
N SER A 285 -18.55 -7.54 -8.31
CA SER A 285 -17.69 -8.39 -9.16
C SER A 285 -18.23 -9.81 -9.26
#